data_AF-A0A5C7JJX2-F1
#
_entry.id   AF-A0A5C7JJX2-F1
#
_cell.length_a   1.000
_cell.length_b   1.000
_cell.length_c   1.000
_cell.angle_alpha   90.00
_cell.angle_beta   90.00
_cell.angle_gamma   90.00
#
_symmetry.space_group_name_H-M   'P 1'
#
loop_
_entity.id
_entity.type
_entity.pdbx_description
1 polymer ?
#
loop_
_entity_poly.entity_id
_entity_poly.type
_entity_poly.pdbx_seq_one_letter_code
_entity_poly.pdbx_strand_id
1 'polypeptide(L)'
;MFSVNQEVSFEGRTSNIIDAPRVEANKGIFMNCSLKKVIWEESKEGSGNYVLNFYFEDSEGNTFKHTEWQPDPARDDFEKKFNNMNLRVGHILTKFGVSEAACKSNKGATLQEFMQNYISLLTDYSQKVNLKITLNDKNYSVFTPYLGFIEKYEEGKTSNLRVGNKEKIKSTKADSNPADLGSSAIPESIL
;
A
#
# COMPACT_ATOMS: atom_id res chain seq x y z
N MET A 1 -7.32 16.83 -2.85
CA MET A 1 -8.06 15.77 -2.15
C MET A 1 -8.11 14.59 -3.11
N PHE A 2 -7.41 13.50 -2.80
CA PHE A 2 -7.55 12.26 -3.59
C PHE A 2 -9.00 11.81 -3.51
N SER A 3 -9.72 11.88 -4.62
CA SER A 3 -11.14 11.50 -4.66
C SER A 3 -11.25 9.99 -4.47
N VAL A 4 -12.16 9.59 -3.58
CA VAL A 4 -12.50 8.19 -3.33
C VAL A 4 -13.46 7.74 -4.44
N ASN A 5 -12.92 7.28 -5.56
CA ASN A 5 -13.72 6.58 -6.57
C ASN A 5 -13.60 5.08 -6.36
N GLN A 6 -14.73 4.39 -6.26
CA GLN A 6 -14.80 2.92 -6.24
C GLN A 6 -14.30 2.27 -7.55
N GLU A 7 -13.97 3.06 -8.58
CA GLU A 7 -13.50 2.61 -9.90
C GLU A 7 -11.99 2.37 -9.99
N VAL A 8 -11.29 2.20 -8.87
CA VAL A 8 -9.92 1.67 -8.91
C VAL A 8 -10.02 0.15 -9.11
N SER A 9 -10.20 -0.29 -10.35
CA SER A 9 -10.17 -1.72 -10.68
C SER A 9 -8.81 -2.30 -10.31
N PHE A 10 -8.80 -3.34 -9.48
CA PHE A 10 -7.59 -3.89 -8.88
C PHE A 10 -7.50 -5.40 -9.12
N GLU A 11 -6.34 -5.81 -9.66
CA GLU A 11 -5.83 -7.19 -9.77
C GLU A 11 -4.35 -7.25 -9.35
N GLY A 12 -3.95 -6.43 -8.37
CA GLY A 12 -2.62 -6.50 -7.77
C GLY A 12 -2.58 -7.53 -6.65
N ARG A 13 -1.41 -8.11 -6.36
CA ARG A 13 -1.22 -8.85 -5.10
C ARG A 13 -0.82 -7.84 -4.03
N THR A 14 -1.58 -7.75 -2.95
CA THR A 14 -1.12 -7.13 -1.70
C THR A 14 -0.95 -8.25 -0.68
N SER A 15 0.28 -8.71 -0.45
CA SER A 15 0.56 -9.53 0.74
C SER A 15 0.69 -8.58 1.94
N ASN A 16 -0.39 -8.49 2.71
CA ASN A 16 -0.52 -7.68 3.92
C ASN A 16 -0.48 -8.61 5.12
N ILE A 17 0.66 -9.28 5.35
CA ILE A 17 0.81 -10.13 6.54
C ILE A 17 1.15 -9.24 7.73
N ILE A 18 0.22 -9.21 8.70
CA ILE A 18 0.38 -8.61 10.01
C ILE A 18 1.19 -9.59 10.88
N ASP A 19 2.39 -9.21 11.32
CA ASP A 19 3.19 -9.98 12.30
C ASP A 19 2.69 -9.72 13.75
N ALA A 20 1.37 -9.62 13.94
CA ALA A 20 0.79 -9.63 15.26
C ALA A 20 0.78 -11.08 15.78
N PRO A 21 0.94 -11.32 17.11
CA PRO A 21 0.63 -12.62 17.67
C PRO A 21 -0.76 -13.03 17.16
N ARG A 22 -0.91 -14.32 16.85
CA ARG A 22 -2.02 -14.99 16.16
C ARG A 22 -3.35 -14.89 16.95
N VAL A 23 -3.73 -13.68 17.32
CA VAL A 23 -5.00 -13.26 17.87
C VAL A 23 -5.93 -13.17 16.67
N GLU A 24 -7.01 -13.92 16.75
CA GLU A 24 -8.06 -14.04 15.73
C GLU A 24 -8.31 -12.72 14.99
N ALA A 25 -8.25 -12.77 13.65
CA ALA A 25 -8.98 -11.90 12.73
C ALA A 25 -9.37 -10.48 13.25
N ASN A 26 -8.39 -9.67 13.67
CA ASN A 26 -8.66 -8.30 14.11
C ASN A 26 -8.95 -7.39 12.91
N LYS A 27 -10.13 -7.55 12.31
CA LYS A 27 -10.73 -6.54 11.44
C LYS A 27 -11.20 -5.38 12.32
N GLY A 28 -11.05 -4.16 11.85
CA GLY A 28 -11.45 -3.01 12.65
C GLY A 28 -10.77 -1.72 12.24
N ILE A 29 -10.99 -0.72 13.07
CA ILE A 29 -10.30 0.57 13.01
C ILE A 29 -9.36 0.61 14.21
N PHE A 30 -8.08 0.71 13.93
CA PHE A 30 -7.02 0.85 14.92
C PHE A 30 -6.67 2.32 14.99
N MET A 31 -6.79 2.90 16.17
CA MET A 31 -6.60 4.33 16.36
C MET A 31 -5.19 4.62 16.86
N ASN A 32 -4.75 5.87 16.70
CA ASN A 32 -3.53 6.37 17.35
C ASN A 32 -2.26 5.59 16.96
N CYS A 33 -2.20 5.07 15.74
CA CYS A 33 -1.06 4.33 15.22
C CYS A 33 0.06 5.28 14.79
N SER A 34 1.31 4.88 15.03
CA SER A 34 2.51 5.62 14.61
C SER A 34 3.21 4.86 13.47
N LEU A 35 3.69 5.57 12.45
CA LEU A 35 4.57 5.00 11.44
C LEU A 35 5.97 4.85 12.03
N LYS A 36 6.47 3.61 12.11
CA LYS A 36 7.76 3.29 12.71
C LYS A 36 8.87 3.25 11.68
N LYS A 37 8.57 2.74 10.48
CA LYS A 37 9.58 2.51 9.45
C LYS A 37 8.95 2.42 8.07
N VAL A 38 9.67 2.91 7.06
CA VAL A 38 9.39 2.64 5.64
C VAL A 38 10.64 2.06 5.00
N ILE A 39 10.50 0.97 4.24
CA ILE A 39 11.63 0.26 3.63
C ILE A 39 11.28 -0.09 2.19
N TRP A 40 12.22 0.20 1.29
CA TRP A 40 12.27 -0.39 -0.04
C TRP A 40 13.25 -1.57 -0.03
N GLU A 41 12.76 -2.78 -0.23
CA GLU A 41 13.59 -4.00 -0.18
C GLU A 41 13.09 -5.07 -1.15
N GLU A 42 13.94 -6.05 -1.45
CA GLU A 42 13.54 -7.22 -2.23
C GLU A 42 12.56 -8.09 -1.43
N SER A 43 11.52 -8.59 -2.09
CA SER A 43 10.52 -9.44 -1.48
C SER A 43 11.11 -10.80 -1.10
N LYS A 44 11.00 -11.14 0.19
CA LYS A 44 11.38 -12.45 0.74
C LYS A 44 10.45 -13.59 0.30
N GLU A 45 9.34 -13.29 -0.38
CA GLU A 45 8.38 -14.30 -0.87
C GLU A 45 8.85 -14.97 -2.18
N GLY A 46 10.11 -14.78 -2.59
CA GLY A 46 10.75 -15.56 -3.65
C GLY A 46 10.34 -15.19 -5.08
N SER A 47 9.74 -14.01 -5.27
CA SER A 47 9.33 -13.53 -6.59
C SER A 47 10.35 -12.64 -7.31
N GLY A 48 11.47 -12.28 -6.65
CA GLY A 48 12.47 -11.34 -7.17
C GLY A 48 11.98 -9.89 -7.30
N ASN A 49 10.74 -9.61 -6.93
CA ASN A 49 10.16 -8.27 -6.99
C ASN A 49 10.53 -7.46 -5.74
N TYR A 50 10.71 -6.15 -5.90
CA TYR A 50 10.85 -5.24 -4.77
C TYR A 50 9.50 -4.82 -4.19
N VAL A 51 9.50 -4.46 -2.91
CA VAL A 51 8.34 -4.00 -2.16
C VAL A 51 8.66 -2.75 -1.35
N LEU A 52 7.67 -1.86 -1.25
CA LEU A 52 7.69 -0.73 -0.33
C LEU A 52 6.83 -1.08 0.89
N ASN A 53 7.48 -1.32 2.01
CA ASN A 53 6.84 -1.70 3.27
C ASN A 53 6.67 -0.48 4.17
N PHE A 54 5.46 -0.28 4.68
CA PHE A 54 5.15 0.68 5.75
C PHE A 54 4.81 -0.08 7.03
N TYR A 55 5.56 0.18 8.10
CA TYR A 55 5.38 -0.46 9.39
C TYR A 55 4.74 0.51 10.37
N PHE A 56 3.58 0.15 10.89
CA PHE A 56 2.85 0.91 11.89
C PHE A 56 2.78 0.14 13.21
N GLU A 57 2.57 0.86 14.30
CA GLU A 57 2.34 0.30 15.63
C GLU A 57 1.28 1.14 16.34
N ASP A 58 0.34 0.50 17.02
CA ASP A 58 -0.62 1.20 17.89
C ASP A 58 -0.11 1.35 19.33
N SER A 59 -0.91 1.99 20.18
CA SER A 59 -0.56 2.17 21.60
C SER A 59 -0.57 0.88 22.43
N GLU A 60 -1.13 -0.20 21.89
CA GLU A 60 -1.20 -1.52 22.53
C GLU A 60 -0.02 -2.41 22.11
N GLY A 61 0.85 -1.92 21.23
CA GLY A 61 2.01 -2.65 20.71
C GLY A 61 1.67 -3.60 19.56
N ASN A 62 0.45 -3.54 19.00
CA ASN A 62 0.13 -4.28 17.79
C ASN A 62 0.85 -3.65 16.61
N THR A 63 1.51 -4.48 15.80
CA THR A 63 2.23 -4.03 14.61
C THR A 63 1.43 -4.32 13.34
N PHE A 64 1.48 -3.40 12.38
CA PHE A 64 0.79 -3.52 11.10
C PHE A 64 1.78 -3.27 9.97
N LYS A 65 1.73 -4.10 8.93
CA LYS A 65 2.56 -3.94 7.73
C LYS A 65 1.69 -3.75 6.51
N HIS A 66 1.84 -2.60 5.85
CA HIS A 66 1.25 -2.34 4.53
C HIS A 66 2.33 -2.49 3.48
N THR A 67 2.06 -3.34 2.47
CA THR A 67 3.03 -3.67 1.43
C THR A 67 2.53 -3.18 0.07
N GLU A 68 3.29 -2.30 -0.57
CA GLU A 68 3.10 -1.95 -1.97
C GLU A 68 4.10 -2.71 -2.84
N TRP A 69 3.57 -3.49 -3.80
CA TRP A 69 4.38 -4.34 -4.66
C TRP A 69 4.76 -3.59 -5.93
N GLN A 70 6.02 -3.72 -6.32
CA GLN A 70 6.47 -3.31 -7.64
C GLN A 70 5.58 -3.98 -8.71
N PRO A 71 4.91 -3.18 -9.58
CA PRO A 71 4.25 -3.73 -10.75
C PRO A 71 5.29 -4.31 -11.71
N ASP A 72 4.98 -5.45 -12.29
CA ASP A 72 5.82 -6.10 -13.31
C ASP A 72 5.77 -5.30 -14.63
N PRO A 73 6.90 -4.75 -15.11
CA PRO A 73 6.97 -3.98 -16.35
C PRO A 73 6.57 -4.75 -17.61
N ALA A 74 6.63 -6.09 -17.58
CA ALA A 74 6.27 -6.92 -18.73
C ALA A 74 4.76 -7.12 -18.89
N ARG A 75 3.93 -6.61 -17.96
CA ARG A 75 2.48 -6.75 -18.02
C ARG A 75 1.82 -5.65 -18.84
N ASP A 76 0.82 -6.03 -19.63
CA ASP A 76 -0.01 -5.10 -20.40
C ASP A 76 -0.74 -4.06 -19.53
N ASP A 77 -0.97 -4.35 -18.24
CA ASP A 77 -1.63 -3.47 -17.27
C ASP A 77 -0.65 -2.70 -16.35
N PHE A 78 0.64 -2.66 -16.70
CA PHE A 78 1.69 -2.05 -15.88
C PHE A 78 1.37 -0.60 -15.47
N GLU A 79 1.09 0.28 -16.43
CA GLU A 79 0.87 1.71 -16.16
C GLU A 79 -0.30 1.92 -15.18
N LYS A 80 -1.37 1.16 -15.36
CA LYS A 80 -2.55 1.21 -14.50
C LYS A 80 -2.20 0.75 -13.07
N LYS A 81 -1.45 -0.34 -12.94
CA LYS A 81 -1.01 -0.85 -11.63
C LYS A 81 -0.06 0.11 -10.94
N PHE A 82 0.86 0.69 -11.69
CA PHE A 82 1.81 1.70 -11.22
C PHE A 82 1.09 2.96 -10.73
N ASN A 83 0.14 3.48 -11.51
CA ASN A 83 -0.67 4.63 -11.11
C ASN A 83 -1.49 4.35 -9.84
N ASN A 84 -2.09 3.16 -9.72
CA ASN A 84 -2.84 2.78 -8.53
C ASN A 84 -1.95 2.68 -7.28
N MET A 85 -0.76 2.10 -7.42
CA MET A 85 0.25 2.07 -6.35
C MET A 85 0.65 3.50 -5.94
N ASN A 86 0.93 4.38 -6.89
CA ASN A 86 1.32 5.77 -6.61
C ASN A 86 0.22 6.54 -5.87
N LEU A 87 -1.06 6.32 -6.24
CA LEU A 87 -2.18 6.91 -5.53
C LEU A 87 -2.25 6.43 -4.08
N ARG A 88 -2.01 5.15 -3.81
CA ARG A 88 -2.00 4.59 -2.45
C ARG A 88 -0.80 5.09 -1.63
N VAL A 89 0.40 5.06 -2.20
CA VAL A 89 1.61 5.61 -1.56
C VAL A 89 1.39 7.09 -1.23
N GLY A 90 1.02 7.91 -2.22
CA GLY A 90 0.73 9.33 -2.00
C GLY A 90 -0.35 9.55 -0.94
N HIS A 91 -1.39 8.72 -0.90
CA HIS A 91 -2.43 8.79 0.12
C HIS A 91 -1.89 8.55 1.53
N ILE A 92 -0.99 7.57 1.73
CA ILE A 92 -0.29 7.35 3.00
C ILE A 92 0.56 8.57 3.35
N LEU A 93 1.43 9.01 2.43
CA LEU A 93 2.39 10.09 2.66
C LEU A 93 1.71 11.40 3.09
N THR A 94 0.54 11.73 2.52
CA THR A 94 -0.21 12.93 2.92
C THR A 94 -0.70 12.93 4.36
N LYS A 95 -0.78 11.76 5.02
CA LYS A 95 -1.10 11.67 6.45
C LYS A 95 0.09 12.04 7.33
N PHE A 96 1.30 12.00 6.78
CA PHE A 96 2.57 12.33 7.42
C PHE A 96 3.12 13.67 6.94
N GLY A 97 2.24 14.60 6.53
CA GLY A 97 2.63 15.98 6.22
C GLY A 97 3.20 16.22 4.82
N VAL A 98 3.38 15.18 4.01
CA VAL A 98 3.81 15.33 2.61
C VAL A 98 2.68 15.95 1.79
N SER A 99 2.96 16.99 1.01
CA SER A 99 1.92 17.62 0.20
C SER A 99 1.54 16.76 -1.01
N GLU A 100 0.27 16.84 -1.44
CA GLU A 100 -0.19 16.17 -2.66
C GLU A 100 0.62 16.62 -3.89
N ALA A 101 1.04 17.89 -3.92
CA ALA A 101 1.89 18.43 -4.97
C ALA A 101 3.28 17.78 -4.98
N ALA A 102 3.90 17.59 -3.81
CA ALA A 102 5.18 16.89 -3.69
C ALA A 102 5.07 15.44 -4.17
N CYS A 103 3.98 14.74 -3.82
CA CYS A 103 3.74 13.38 -4.30
C CYS A 103 3.57 13.30 -5.83
N LYS A 104 2.90 14.28 -6.45
CA LYS A 104 2.68 14.36 -7.91
C LYS A 104 3.94 14.77 -8.68
N SER A 105 4.78 15.59 -8.06
CA SER A 105 6.06 16.02 -8.64
C SER A 105 7.17 15.00 -8.45
N ASN A 106 6.91 13.86 -7.79
CA ASN A 106 7.89 12.80 -7.63
C ASN A 106 8.31 12.25 -8.99
N LYS A 107 9.62 12.14 -9.20
CA LYS A 107 10.25 11.63 -10.41
C LYS A 107 11.48 10.82 -10.00
N GLY A 108 11.89 9.86 -10.81
CA GLY A 108 13.13 9.10 -10.64
C GLY A 108 13.52 8.50 -11.99
N ALA A 109 14.81 8.40 -12.27
CA ALA A 109 15.29 7.78 -13.51
C ALA A 109 15.12 6.25 -13.48
N THR A 110 15.11 5.69 -12.27
CA THR A 110 14.77 4.28 -12.02
C THR A 110 13.61 4.16 -11.04
N LEU A 111 12.94 3.01 -11.02
CA LEU A 111 11.91 2.73 -10.02
C LEU A 111 12.47 2.80 -8.59
N GLN A 112 13.71 2.34 -8.39
CA GLN A 112 14.38 2.41 -7.10
C GLN A 112 14.54 3.87 -6.65
N GLU A 113 15.04 4.75 -7.52
CA GLU A 113 15.14 6.18 -7.22
C GLU A 113 13.76 6.80 -6.94
N PHE A 114 12.77 6.44 -7.75
CA PHE A 114 11.40 6.92 -7.59
C PHE A 114 10.83 6.55 -6.20
N MET A 115 11.07 5.32 -5.73
CA MET A 115 10.64 4.86 -4.40
C MET A 115 11.46 5.47 -3.27
N GLN A 116 12.77 5.60 -3.44
CA GLN A 116 13.62 6.27 -2.46
C GLN A 116 13.26 7.75 -2.30
N ASN A 117 12.82 8.41 -3.37
CA ASN A 117 12.31 9.78 -3.30
C ASN A 117 11.02 9.89 -2.49
N TYR A 118 10.12 8.90 -2.55
CA TYR A 118 8.97 8.88 -1.64
C TYR A 118 9.38 8.74 -0.17
N ILE A 119 10.39 7.91 0.11
CA ILE A 119 10.91 7.73 1.47
C ILE A 119 11.58 9.02 1.95
N SER A 120 12.31 9.74 1.09
CA SER A 120 12.98 11.00 1.46
C SER A 120 12.00 12.16 1.71
N LEU A 121 10.82 12.14 1.07
CA LEU A 121 9.74 13.08 1.36
C LEU A 121 9.16 12.89 2.78
N LEU A 122 9.28 11.70 3.37
CA LEU A 122 8.88 11.45 4.75
C LEU A 122 9.93 11.97 5.72
N THR A 123 9.78 13.22 6.13
CA THR A 123 10.65 13.85 7.12
C THR A 123 10.07 13.83 8.54
N ASP A 124 8.75 13.65 8.67
CA ASP A 124 8.04 13.65 9.95
C ASP A 124 7.27 12.33 10.18
N TYR A 125 7.75 11.55 11.14
CA TYR A 125 7.14 10.30 11.60
C TYR A 125 6.31 10.48 12.89
N SER A 126 6.24 11.70 13.44
CA SER A 126 5.52 11.99 14.68
C SER A 126 4.00 12.00 14.51
N GLN A 127 3.53 12.20 13.28
CA GLN A 127 2.11 12.17 12.95
C GLN A 127 1.52 10.80 13.27
N LYS A 128 0.31 10.81 13.82
CA LYS A 128 -0.43 9.59 14.13
C LYS A 128 -1.60 9.42 13.18
N VAL A 129 -1.99 8.18 12.96
CA VAL A 129 -3.02 7.80 12.00
C VAL A 129 -3.99 6.79 12.58
N ASN A 130 -5.21 6.78 12.05
CA ASN A 130 -6.13 5.65 12.22
C ASN A 130 -5.98 4.73 11.01
N LEU A 131 -5.97 3.42 11.25
CA LEU A 131 -5.82 2.38 10.23
C LEU A 131 -7.09 1.54 10.16
N LYS A 132 -7.57 1.29 8.94
CA LYS A 132 -8.66 0.35 8.66
C LYS A 132 -8.06 -0.97 8.18
N ILE A 133 -8.34 -2.02 8.94
CA ILE A 133 -7.97 -3.40 8.60
C ILE A 133 -9.25 -4.18 8.30
N THR A 134 -9.23 -4.90 7.19
CA THR A 134 -10.33 -5.73 6.68
C THR A 134 -9.90 -7.19 6.63
N LEU A 135 -10.81 -8.09 6.23
CA LEU A 135 -10.46 -9.49 5.98
C LEU A 135 -10.42 -9.76 4.48
N ASN A 136 -9.45 -10.55 4.03
CA ASN A 136 -9.53 -11.17 2.71
C ASN A 136 -10.43 -12.43 2.74
N ASP A 137 -10.66 -13.03 1.57
CA ASP A 137 -11.44 -14.27 1.45
C ASP A 137 -10.99 -15.43 2.33
N LYS A 138 -9.69 -15.47 2.67
CA LYS A 138 -9.10 -16.50 3.51
C LYS A 138 -9.15 -16.13 5.00
N ASN A 139 -9.90 -15.08 5.35
CA ASN A 139 -10.02 -14.52 6.70
C ASN A 139 -8.69 -14.05 7.31
N TYR A 140 -7.71 -13.68 6.48
CA TYR A 140 -6.53 -12.98 6.98
C TYR A 140 -6.81 -11.48 7.05
N SER A 141 -6.34 -10.85 8.13
CA SER A 141 -6.35 -9.41 8.30
C SER A 141 -5.44 -8.74 7.27
N VAL A 142 -5.98 -7.79 6.52
CA VAL A 142 -5.29 -7.10 5.43
C VAL A 142 -5.72 -5.63 5.37
N PHE A 143 -4.82 -4.75 4.91
CA PHE A 143 -5.21 -3.45 4.41
C PHE A 143 -6.10 -3.58 3.18
N THR A 144 -7.10 -2.71 3.06
CA THR A 144 -7.94 -2.67 1.85
C THR A 144 -7.12 -2.09 0.68
N PRO A 145 -7.26 -2.65 -0.54
CA PRO A 145 -6.55 -2.15 -1.73
C PRO A 145 -7.11 -0.81 -2.24
N TYR A 146 -8.24 -0.35 -1.69
CA TYR A 146 -8.85 0.93 -2.04
C TYR A 146 -8.39 2.05 -1.11
N LEU A 147 -8.37 3.29 -1.60
CA LEU A 147 -8.13 4.47 -0.77
C LEU A 147 -9.14 4.58 0.38
N GLY A 148 -8.79 5.33 1.42
CA GLY A 148 -9.61 5.45 2.63
C GLY A 148 -9.40 4.31 3.61
N PHE A 149 -8.19 3.73 3.63
CA PHE A 149 -7.74 2.80 4.67
C PHE A 149 -6.96 3.47 5.79
N ILE A 150 -6.58 4.73 5.60
CA ILE A 150 -5.75 5.50 6.52
C ILE A 150 -6.26 6.93 6.58
N GLU A 151 -6.32 7.49 7.78
CA GLU A 151 -6.63 8.89 8.01
C GLU A 151 -5.76 9.44 9.15
N LYS A 152 -5.64 10.77 9.24
CA LYS A 152 -4.94 11.39 10.36
C LYS A 152 -5.72 11.12 11.64
N TYR A 153 -4.99 10.78 12.71
CA TYR A 153 -5.55 10.75 14.05
C TYR A 153 -5.66 12.18 14.57
N GLU A 154 -6.82 12.51 15.11
CA GLU A 154 -7.08 13.78 15.78
C GLU A 154 -7.65 13.48 17.16
N GLU A 155 -6.96 13.93 18.21
CA GLU A 155 -7.37 13.69 19.59
C GLU A 155 -8.77 14.29 19.85
N GLY A 156 -9.61 13.52 20.55
CA GLY A 156 -10.99 13.91 20.83
C GLY A 156 -11.95 13.81 19.64
N LYS A 157 -11.52 13.34 18.47
CA LYS A 157 -12.40 13.09 17.32
C LYS A 157 -12.57 11.60 17.05
N THR A 158 -13.79 11.22 16.68
CA THR A 158 -14.09 9.88 16.18
C THR A 158 -13.56 9.71 14.77
N SER A 159 -13.05 8.51 14.47
CA SER A 159 -12.60 8.15 13.12
C SER A 159 -13.72 8.25 12.07
N ASN A 160 -13.39 8.71 10.86
CA ASN A 160 -14.32 8.68 9.72
C ASN A 160 -14.19 7.39 8.90
N LEU A 161 -13.19 6.55 9.18
CA LEU A 161 -13.08 5.23 8.58
C LEU A 161 -14.33 4.40 8.94
N ARG A 162 -14.72 3.51 8.03
CA ARG A 162 -15.84 2.59 8.23
C ARG A 162 -15.43 1.21 7.73
N VAL A 163 -15.72 0.18 8.52
CA VAL A 163 -15.56 -1.23 8.10
C VAL A 163 -16.93 -1.74 7.68
N GLY A 164 -17.07 -2.09 6.40
CA GLY A 164 -18.34 -2.57 5.86
C GLY A 164 -18.57 -4.05 6.19
N ASN A 165 -19.83 -4.44 6.42
CA ASN A 165 -20.20 -5.84 6.69
C ASN A 165 -19.93 -6.81 5.51
N LYS A 166 -19.75 -6.28 4.29
CA LYS A 166 -19.48 -7.05 3.06
C LYS A 166 -18.00 -7.04 2.64
N GLU A 167 -17.11 -6.45 3.42
CA GLU A 167 -15.69 -6.33 3.08
C GLU A 167 -14.92 -7.63 3.42
N LYS A 168 -15.28 -8.73 2.72
CA LYS A 168 -14.34 -9.81 2.41
C LYS A 168 -13.82 -9.53 1.01
N ILE A 169 -12.53 -9.19 0.91
CA ILE A 169 -11.92 -8.92 -0.39
C ILE A 169 -11.83 -10.24 -1.15
N LYS A 170 -12.60 -10.35 -2.24
CA LYS A 170 -12.53 -11.50 -3.14
C LYS A 170 -11.15 -11.58 -3.79
N SER A 171 -10.40 -12.66 -3.54
CA SER A 171 -9.14 -12.86 -4.26
C SER A 171 -9.48 -13.25 -5.70
N THR A 172 -9.16 -12.41 -6.68
CA THR A 172 -8.98 -12.91 -8.03
C THR A 172 -7.79 -13.87 -8.01
N LYS A 173 -7.99 -15.07 -8.54
CA LYS A 173 -6.95 -16.11 -8.57
C LYS A 173 -5.71 -15.56 -9.27
N ALA A 174 -4.55 -15.99 -8.77
CA ALA A 174 -3.31 -15.88 -9.52
C ALA A 174 -3.41 -16.70 -10.80
N ASP A 175 -3.15 -16.09 -11.96
CA ASP A 175 -2.80 -16.88 -13.13
C ASP A 175 -1.42 -17.48 -12.90
N SER A 176 -1.42 -18.75 -12.52
CA SER A 176 -0.27 -19.63 -12.64
C SER A 176 -0.23 -20.13 -14.08
N ASN A 177 0.53 -19.47 -14.95
CA ASN A 177 1.08 -20.15 -16.12
C ASN A 177 2.40 -19.50 -16.56
N PRO A 178 3.57 -20.14 -16.31
CA PRO A 178 4.83 -19.74 -16.89
C PRO A 178 5.00 -20.49 -18.22
N ALA A 179 4.32 -20.05 -19.26
CA ALA A 179 4.61 -20.52 -20.60
C ALA A 179 4.09 -19.52 -21.62
N ASP A 180 5.06 -19.04 -22.41
CA ASP A 180 4.93 -18.66 -23.81
C ASP A 180 4.97 -17.16 -24.14
N LEU A 181 5.91 -16.84 -25.04
CA LEU A 181 6.08 -15.62 -25.84
C LEU A 181 6.54 -14.38 -25.04
N GLY A 182 7.65 -13.72 -25.31
CA GLY A 182 8.49 -13.62 -26.49
C GLY A 182 9.13 -12.23 -26.41
N SER A 183 10.43 -12.15 -26.68
CA SER A 183 11.22 -10.91 -26.67
C SER A 183 10.54 -9.73 -27.39
N SER A 184 10.34 -8.59 -26.72
CA SER A 184 10.41 -7.27 -27.38
C SER A 184 10.51 -6.07 -26.42
N ALA A 185 11.61 -5.33 -26.58
CA ALA A 185 11.86 -3.89 -26.43
C ALA A 185 11.19 -3.05 -25.31
N ILE A 186 12.05 -2.37 -24.52
CA ILE A 186 11.70 -1.27 -23.60
C ILE A 186 11.37 0.00 -24.42
N PRO A 187 10.29 0.75 -24.11
CA PRO A 187 10.00 2.03 -24.74
C PRO A 187 10.94 3.16 -24.26
N GLU A 188 11.47 3.92 -25.21
CA GLU A 188 12.50 4.97 -25.04
C GLU A 188 12.07 6.26 -24.30
N SER A 189 10.87 6.35 -23.71
CA SER A 189 10.40 7.61 -23.10
C SER A 189 10.74 7.78 -21.62
N ILE A 190 11.71 7.01 -21.10
CA ILE A 190 12.36 7.27 -19.81
C ILE A 190 13.88 7.22 -20.02
N LEU A 191 14.42 8.31 -20.58
CA LEU A 191 15.80 8.74 -20.46
C LEU A 191 15.81 10.24 -20.18
#